data_AF-A0A0F7NH92-F1
#
_entry.id   AF-A0A0F7NH92-F1
#
_cell.length_a   1.000
_cell.length_b   1.000
_cell.length_c   1.000
_cell.angle_alpha   90.00
_cell.angle_beta   90.00
_cell.angle_gamma   90.00
#
_symmetry.space_group_name_H-M   'P 1'
#
loop_
_entity.id
_entity.type
_entity.pdbx_description
1 polymer ?
#
loop_
_entity_poly.entity_id
_entity_poly.type
_entity_poly.pdbx_seq_one_letter_code
_entity_poly.pdbx_strand_id
1 'polypeptide(L)'
;MVALGLVMTIAHLALVFLHVAPSNPFSQRYEKQIHSWVYPLFEQNWRLFAPNPESVDRQISVRTRHTTADGESQVSPWFDLTALDNAAVRHHIAPSHTAQNTLRRAWTAYVEMHGNTDESHSERAVMMEQYLRNVAAQRVSAARGGDFEALQMRVVTQPITGPAGAEGSRPQPQPAETRNLPWWKVERDAL
;
A
#
# COMPACT_ATOMS: atom_id res chain seq x y z
N MET A 1 19.49 -35.83 -38.65
CA MET A 1 19.64 -35.11 -37.36
C MET A 1 19.69 -33.59 -37.55
N VAL A 2 20.53 -33.05 -38.43
CA VAL A 2 20.68 -31.59 -38.64
C VAL A 2 19.36 -30.89 -39.06
N ALA A 3 18.62 -31.46 -40.01
CA ALA A 3 17.35 -30.88 -40.48
C ALA A 3 16.29 -30.79 -39.38
N LEU A 4 16.20 -31.81 -38.51
CA LEU A 4 15.28 -31.82 -37.38
C LEU A 4 15.63 -30.74 -36.34
N GLY A 5 16.93 -30.60 -36.04
CA GLY A 5 17.42 -29.54 -35.16
C GLY A 5 17.10 -28.15 -35.70
N LEU A 6 17.32 -27.92 -37.00
CA LEU A 6 17.01 -26.65 -37.64
C LEU A 6 15.52 -26.29 -37.55
N VAL A 7 14.64 -27.25 -37.84
CA VAL A 7 13.18 -27.05 -37.74
C VAL A 7 12.76 -26.72 -36.31
N MET A 8 13.32 -27.43 -35.32
CA MET A 8 13.05 -27.18 -33.91
C MET A 8 13.49 -25.77 -33.48
N THR A 9 14.66 -25.31 -33.92
CA THR A 9 15.18 -23.96 -33.62
C THR A 9 14.31 -22.88 -34.24
N ILE A 10 13.89 -23.03 -35.50
CA ILE A 10 13.02 -22.06 -36.17
C ILE A 10 11.66 -21.98 -35.47
N ALA A 11 11.07 -23.13 -35.12
CA ALA A 11 9.81 -23.19 -34.40
C ALA A 11 9.91 -22.51 -33.02
N HIS A 12 10.99 -22.77 -32.28
CA HIS A 12 11.24 -22.13 -30.99
C HIS A 12 11.36 -20.61 -31.10
N LEU A 13 12.17 -20.11 -32.05
CA LEU A 13 12.32 -18.66 -32.28
C LEU A 13 11.00 -18.01 -32.67
N ALA A 14 10.19 -18.64 -33.51
CA ALA A 14 8.88 -18.11 -33.89
C ALA A 14 7.92 -18.03 -32.69
N LEU A 15 7.88 -19.07 -31.84
CA LEU A 15 7.01 -19.09 -30.65
C LEU A 15 7.45 -18.06 -29.60
N VAL A 16 8.75 -17.91 -29.36
CA VAL A 16 9.28 -16.89 -28.45
C VAL A 16 9.04 -15.49 -29.02
N PHE A 17 9.21 -15.28 -30.32
CA PHE A 17 8.89 -14.01 -30.98
C PHE A 17 7.41 -13.65 -30.81
N LEU A 18 6.50 -14.60 -31.06
CA LEU A 18 5.06 -14.36 -30.86
C LEU A 18 4.69 -14.09 -29.39
N HIS A 19 5.44 -14.61 -28.44
CA HIS A 19 5.22 -14.38 -27.01
C HIS A 19 5.66 -12.97 -26.56
N VAL A 20 6.74 -12.43 -27.13
CA VAL A 20 7.29 -11.11 -26.76
C VAL A 20 6.75 -9.98 -27.65
N ALA A 21 6.28 -10.29 -28.86
CA ALA A 21 5.73 -9.30 -29.78
C ALA A 21 4.46 -8.64 -29.24
N PRO A 22 4.16 -7.39 -29.65
CA PRO A 22 2.89 -6.72 -29.35
C PRO A 22 1.68 -7.58 -29.73
N SER A 23 0.54 -7.33 -29.05
CA SER A 23 -0.70 -8.06 -29.26
C SER A 23 -1.10 -8.07 -30.73
N ASN A 24 -1.22 -9.27 -31.30
CA ASN A 24 -1.64 -9.46 -32.68
C ASN A 24 -2.68 -10.60 -32.75
N PRO A 25 -3.52 -10.65 -33.80
CA PRO A 25 -4.57 -11.67 -33.90
C PRO A 25 -4.05 -13.11 -33.88
N PHE A 26 -2.81 -13.33 -34.31
CA PHE A 26 -2.19 -14.63 -34.37
C PHE A 26 -1.71 -15.10 -32.99
N SER A 27 -1.06 -14.23 -32.21
CA SER A 27 -0.65 -14.52 -30.84
C SER A 27 -1.85 -14.74 -29.92
N GLN A 28 -2.95 -13.99 -30.10
CA GLN A 28 -4.20 -14.21 -29.36
C GLN A 28 -4.86 -15.55 -29.71
N ARG A 29 -4.90 -15.91 -31.00
CA ARG A 29 -5.55 -17.17 -31.43
C ARG A 29 -4.82 -18.42 -30.94
N TYR A 30 -3.49 -18.37 -30.87
CA TYR A 30 -2.63 -19.50 -30.50
C TYR A 30 -1.99 -19.35 -29.12
N GLU A 31 -2.55 -18.49 -28.27
CA GLU A 31 -2.01 -18.14 -26.94
C GLU A 31 -1.70 -19.40 -26.11
N LYS A 32 -2.64 -20.35 -26.06
CA LYS A 32 -2.49 -21.60 -25.29
C LYS A 32 -1.28 -22.42 -25.74
N GLN A 33 -1.09 -22.55 -27.06
CA GLN A 33 0.00 -23.33 -27.64
C GLN A 33 1.35 -22.66 -27.41
N ILE A 34 1.41 -21.33 -27.60
CA ILE A 34 2.60 -20.53 -27.32
C ILE A 34 2.98 -20.64 -25.84
N HIS A 35 2.00 -20.47 -24.94
CA HIS A 35 2.19 -20.58 -23.50
C HIS A 35 2.66 -21.97 -23.07
N SER A 36 2.08 -23.04 -23.63
CA SER A 36 2.51 -24.41 -23.32
C SER A 36 3.95 -24.73 -23.74
N TRP A 37 4.48 -24.02 -24.75
CA TRP A 37 5.86 -24.19 -25.21
C TRP A 37 6.85 -23.34 -24.42
N VAL A 38 6.48 -22.09 -24.11
CA VAL A 38 7.37 -21.10 -23.51
C VAL A 38 7.47 -21.27 -21.99
N TYR A 39 6.34 -21.38 -21.27
CA TYR A 39 6.34 -21.35 -19.81
C TYR A 39 7.03 -22.52 -19.10
N PRO A 40 7.15 -23.74 -19.66
CA PRO A 40 7.96 -24.79 -19.04
C PRO A 40 9.45 -24.45 -18.95
N LEU A 41 9.95 -23.58 -19.83
CA LEU A 41 11.38 -23.23 -19.92
C LEU A 41 11.67 -21.78 -19.52
N PHE A 42 10.70 -20.89 -19.65
CA PHE A 42 10.81 -19.46 -19.40
C PHE A 42 9.65 -18.95 -18.53
N GLU A 43 9.64 -19.34 -17.26
CA GLU A 43 8.69 -18.77 -16.30
C GLU A 43 9.10 -17.32 -15.97
N GLN A 44 8.30 -16.35 -16.42
CA GLN A 44 8.51 -14.93 -16.11
C GLN A 44 7.95 -14.58 -14.73
N ASN A 45 8.56 -15.08 -13.66
CA ASN A 45 8.16 -14.74 -12.30
C ASN A 45 8.99 -13.56 -11.75
N TRP A 46 8.52 -12.34 -12.01
CA TRP A 46 9.18 -11.10 -11.57
C TRP A 46 8.93 -10.75 -10.10
N ARG A 47 8.23 -11.59 -9.34
CA ARG A 47 7.95 -11.36 -7.91
C ARG A 47 9.23 -11.27 -7.06
N LEU A 48 10.35 -11.82 -7.55
CA LEU A 48 11.64 -11.75 -6.86
C LEU A 48 12.28 -10.35 -6.93
N PHE A 49 11.96 -9.54 -7.95
CA PHE A 49 12.65 -8.27 -8.20
C PHE A 49 11.80 -7.03 -8.01
N ALA A 50 10.48 -7.14 -8.10
CA ALA A 50 9.59 -6.01 -7.85
C ALA A 50 8.36 -6.47 -7.06
N PRO A 51 8.12 -5.94 -5.85
CA PRO A 51 6.79 -6.02 -5.25
C PRO A 51 5.79 -5.34 -6.18
N ASN A 52 4.54 -5.83 -6.21
CA ASN A 52 3.49 -5.17 -6.96
C ASN A 52 3.38 -3.71 -6.50
N PRO A 53 3.31 -2.74 -7.43
CA PRO A 53 3.13 -1.35 -7.06
C PRO A 53 1.80 -1.19 -6.31
N GLU A 54 1.78 -0.36 -5.27
CA GLU A 54 0.54 -0.04 -4.57
C GLU A 54 -0.43 0.62 -5.56
N SER A 55 -1.61 0.02 -5.75
CA SER A 55 -2.65 0.50 -6.65
C SER A 55 -3.65 1.44 -5.97
N VAL A 56 -3.34 1.89 -4.75
CA VAL A 56 -4.20 2.72 -3.93
C VAL A 56 -3.38 3.80 -3.23
N ASP A 57 -3.95 4.99 -3.10
CA ASP A 57 -3.47 6.07 -2.25
C ASP A 57 -4.18 6.00 -0.89
N ARG A 58 -3.46 6.28 0.20
CA ARG A 58 -3.98 6.18 1.56
C ARG A 58 -3.71 7.47 2.33
N GLN A 59 -4.80 8.14 2.70
CA GLN A 59 -4.77 9.30 3.56
C GLN A 59 -5.08 8.89 5.00
N ILE A 60 -4.11 9.08 5.90
CA ILE A 60 -4.23 8.76 7.32
C ILE A 60 -4.40 10.07 8.08
N SER A 61 -5.53 10.22 8.73
CA SER A 61 -5.84 11.35 9.61
C SER A 61 -6.01 10.87 11.05
N VAL A 62 -5.74 11.76 12.00
CA VAL A 62 -5.87 11.50 13.43
C VAL A 62 -6.60 12.64 14.11
N ARG A 63 -7.37 12.34 15.14
CA ARG A 63 -7.91 13.33 16.07
C ARG A 63 -7.65 12.89 17.50
N THR A 64 -7.49 13.85 18.39
CA THR A 64 -7.18 13.58 19.79
C THR A 64 -8.33 13.97 20.69
N ARG A 65 -8.36 13.38 21.89
CA ARG A 65 -9.27 13.73 22.98
C ARG A 65 -8.45 14.11 24.20
N HIS A 66 -8.80 15.22 24.81
CA HIS A 66 -8.23 15.67 26.07
C HIS A 66 -9.35 16.12 27.03
N THR A 67 -9.12 15.96 28.33
CA THR A 67 -10.03 16.46 29.35
C THR A 67 -9.59 17.86 29.75
N THR A 68 -10.53 18.81 29.77
CA THR A 68 -10.27 20.19 30.21
C THR A 68 -10.20 20.29 31.73
N ALA A 69 -9.71 21.40 32.26
CA ALA A 69 -9.67 21.65 33.70
C ALA A 69 -11.07 21.59 34.35
N ASP A 70 -12.12 21.88 33.58
CA ASP A 70 -13.52 21.83 33.99
C ASP A 70 -14.11 20.40 33.94
N GLY A 71 -13.31 19.39 33.56
CA GLY A 71 -13.72 18.00 33.46
C GLY A 71 -14.45 17.63 32.17
N GLU A 72 -14.63 18.58 31.23
CA GLU A 72 -15.25 18.29 29.94
C GLU A 72 -14.26 17.66 28.96
N SER A 73 -14.67 16.57 28.31
CA SER A 73 -13.91 15.91 27.25
C SER A 73 -14.05 16.66 25.93
N GLN A 74 -12.95 17.26 25.45
CA GLN A 74 -12.89 17.92 24.15
C GLN A 74 -12.18 17.06 23.10
N VAL A 75 -12.75 17.01 21.89
CA VAL A 75 -12.21 16.27 20.74
C VAL A 75 -11.70 17.25 19.68
N SER A 76 -10.47 17.07 19.23
CA SER A 76 -9.87 17.91 18.21
C SER A 76 -10.51 17.70 16.83
N PRO A 77 -10.39 18.67 15.91
CA PRO A 77 -10.57 18.40 14.49
C PRO A 77 -9.57 17.36 13.99
N TRP A 78 -9.91 16.70 12.88
CA TRP A 78 -8.99 15.80 12.18
C TRP A 78 -7.72 16.53 11.75
N PHE A 79 -6.59 15.88 11.96
CA PHE A 79 -5.25 16.28 11.55
C PHE A 79 -4.72 15.29 10.53
N ASP A 80 -4.18 15.77 9.42
CA ASP A 80 -3.71 14.92 8.33
C ASP A 80 -2.23 14.56 8.52
N LEU A 81 -1.97 13.31 8.94
CA LEU A 81 -0.61 12.79 9.12
C LEU A 81 0.07 12.52 7.77
N THR A 82 -0.69 12.08 6.77
CA THR A 82 -0.15 11.87 5.41
C THR A 82 0.33 13.19 4.81
N ALA A 83 -0.41 14.29 5.00
CA ALA A 83 0.01 15.61 4.55
C ALA A 83 1.28 16.10 5.25
N LEU A 84 1.41 15.83 6.55
CA LEU A 84 2.62 16.13 7.33
C LEU A 84 3.84 15.38 6.76
N ASP A 85 3.71 14.07 6.55
CA ASP A 85 4.79 13.23 6.01
C ASP A 85 5.18 13.66 4.59
N ASN A 86 4.19 13.96 3.75
CA ASN A 86 4.44 14.47 2.40
C ASN A 86 5.16 15.83 2.41
N ALA A 87 4.82 16.72 3.34
CA ALA A 87 5.49 18.02 3.47
C ALA A 87 6.96 17.87 3.90
N ALA A 88 7.27 16.90 4.76
CA ALA A 88 8.65 16.60 5.19
C ALA A 88 9.52 16.03 4.04
N VAL A 89 8.92 15.60 2.95
CA VAL A 89 9.61 15.02 1.78
C VAL A 89 9.73 16.02 0.65
N ARG A 90 8.66 16.78 0.39
CA ARG A 90 8.64 17.76 -0.68
C ARG A 90 9.77 18.77 -0.49
N HIS A 91 10.48 19.06 -1.59
CA HIS A 91 11.57 20.03 -1.67
C HIS A 91 12.83 19.74 -0.83
N HIS A 92 12.98 18.50 -0.32
CA HIS A 92 14.21 18.07 0.35
C HIS A 92 15.08 17.25 -0.61
N ILE A 93 16.39 17.56 -0.64
CA ILE A 93 17.36 16.89 -1.54
C ILE A 93 17.67 15.46 -1.07
N ALA A 94 17.59 15.21 0.24
CA ALA A 94 17.82 13.90 0.86
C ALA A 94 16.81 13.66 1.99
N PRO A 95 15.53 13.41 1.67
CA PRO A 95 14.50 13.22 2.68
C PRO A 95 14.72 11.89 3.42
N SER A 96 14.45 11.87 4.72
CA SER A 96 14.60 10.67 5.54
C SER A 96 13.65 9.56 5.06
N HIS A 97 14.20 8.42 4.64
CA HIS A 97 13.42 7.24 4.26
C HIS A 97 12.60 6.68 5.43
N THR A 98 13.09 6.86 6.66
CA THR A 98 12.36 6.48 7.88
C THR A 98 11.12 7.33 8.02
N ALA A 99 11.26 8.66 7.97
CA ALA A 99 10.12 9.58 8.10
C ALA A 99 9.01 9.29 7.07
N GLN A 100 9.40 8.97 5.83
CA GLN A 100 8.51 8.61 4.72
C GLN A 100 7.75 7.30 4.90
N ASN A 101 8.45 6.28 5.40
CA ASN A 101 7.92 4.91 5.37
C ASN A 101 7.36 4.46 6.72
N THR A 102 7.67 5.14 7.83
CA THR A 102 7.26 4.71 9.16
C THR A 102 5.73 4.62 9.27
N LEU A 103 5.00 5.67 8.87
CA LEU A 103 3.53 5.67 8.99
C LEU A 103 2.89 4.63 8.07
N ARG A 104 3.35 4.58 6.81
CA ARG A 104 2.88 3.60 5.82
C ARG A 104 3.13 2.17 6.29
N ARG A 105 4.34 1.84 6.76
CA ARG A 105 4.68 0.50 7.25
C ARG A 105 3.94 0.13 8.52
N ALA A 106 3.77 1.07 9.45
CA ALA A 106 2.99 0.85 10.67
C ALA A 106 1.54 0.48 10.32
N TRP A 107 0.94 1.20 9.36
CA TRP A 107 -0.40 0.90 8.86
C TRP A 107 -0.47 -0.47 8.17
N THR A 108 0.45 -0.78 7.24
CA THR A 108 0.47 -2.07 6.55
C THR A 108 0.57 -3.23 7.53
N ALA A 109 1.46 -3.14 8.51
CA ALA A 109 1.64 -4.19 9.50
C ALA A 109 0.43 -4.32 10.45
N TYR A 110 -0.24 -3.21 10.76
CA TYR A 110 -1.49 -3.24 11.53
C TYR A 110 -2.60 -4.01 10.78
N VAL A 111 -2.83 -3.67 9.51
CA VAL A 111 -3.85 -4.33 8.67
C VAL A 111 -3.55 -5.81 8.46
N GLU A 112 -2.29 -6.18 8.28
CA GLU A 112 -1.87 -7.58 8.16
C GLU A 112 -2.28 -8.42 9.38
N MET A 113 -2.25 -7.82 10.58
CA MET A 113 -2.57 -8.49 11.84
C MET A 113 -4.06 -8.42 12.23
N HIS A 114 -4.77 -7.35 11.86
CA HIS A 114 -6.15 -7.07 12.32
C HIS A 114 -7.22 -7.32 11.25
N GLY A 115 -6.84 -7.56 9.99
CA GLY A 115 -7.79 -7.73 8.90
C GLY A 115 -8.78 -6.58 8.83
N ASN A 116 -10.08 -6.86 8.99
CA ASN A 116 -11.17 -5.87 8.96
C ASN A 116 -11.91 -5.68 10.30
N THR A 117 -11.53 -6.42 11.35
CA THR A 117 -12.26 -6.40 12.63
C THR A 117 -11.68 -5.39 13.63
N ASP A 118 -10.46 -4.89 13.38
CA ASP A 118 -9.72 -4.03 14.32
C ASP A 118 -9.50 -4.70 15.69
N GLU A 119 -9.63 -6.04 15.77
CA GLU A 119 -9.44 -6.83 16.99
C GLU A 119 -8.05 -7.49 17.02
N SER A 120 -7.36 -7.32 18.16
CA SER A 120 -6.06 -7.94 18.40
C SER A 120 -6.23 -9.39 18.89
N HIS A 121 -5.95 -10.36 18.02
CA HIS A 121 -6.03 -11.80 18.37
C HIS A 121 -4.69 -12.44 18.74
N SER A 122 -3.59 -11.68 18.71
CA SER A 122 -2.25 -12.18 19.07
C SER A 122 -1.40 -11.10 19.74
N GLU A 123 -0.37 -11.50 20.48
CA GLU A 123 0.61 -10.58 21.07
C GLU A 123 1.26 -9.68 20.00
N ARG A 124 1.54 -10.26 18.82
CA ARG A 124 2.07 -9.52 17.68
C ARG A 124 1.08 -8.48 17.16
N ALA A 125 -0.23 -8.76 17.17
CA ALA A 125 -1.26 -7.80 16.80
C ALA A 125 -1.28 -6.62 17.79
N VAL A 126 -1.27 -6.91 19.10
CA VAL A 126 -1.21 -5.88 20.15
C VAL A 126 0.01 -4.99 19.98
N MET A 127 1.18 -5.58 19.76
CA MET A 127 2.43 -4.84 19.54
C MET A 127 2.33 -3.92 18.31
N MET A 128 1.72 -4.39 17.22
CA MET A 128 1.61 -3.60 15.99
C MET A 128 0.57 -2.48 16.11
N GLU A 129 -0.50 -2.70 16.88
CA GLU A 129 -1.43 -1.65 17.25
C GLU A 129 -0.74 -0.56 18.09
N GLN A 130 0.00 -0.95 19.13
CA GLN A 130 0.77 -0.02 19.96
C GLN A 130 1.78 0.76 19.13
N TYR A 131 2.50 0.08 18.22
CA TYR A 131 3.45 0.72 17.33
C TYR A 131 2.78 1.79 16.45
N LEU A 132 1.67 1.46 15.78
CA LEU A 132 0.93 2.42 14.96
C LEU A 132 0.40 3.60 15.79
N ARG A 133 -0.15 3.32 16.97
CA ARG A 133 -0.61 4.33 17.92
C ARG A 133 0.50 5.29 18.33
N ASN A 134 1.67 4.77 18.71
CA ASN A 134 2.80 5.58 19.17
C ASN A 134 3.36 6.46 18.05
N VAL A 135 3.46 5.93 16.82
CA VAL A 135 3.85 6.72 15.64
C VAL A 135 2.87 7.88 15.42
N ALA A 136 1.56 7.62 15.51
CA ALA A 136 0.56 8.65 15.35
C ALA A 136 0.62 9.69 16.48
N ALA A 137 0.75 9.23 17.73
CA ALA A 137 0.85 10.09 18.91
C ALA A 137 2.06 11.03 18.82
N GLN A 138 3.25 10.49 18.56
CA GLN A 138 4.49 11.25 18.41
C GLN A 138 4.41 12.30 17.30
N ARG A 139 3.77 11.98 16.17
CA ARG A 139 3.61 12.95 15.07
C ARG A 139 2.66 14.09 15.44
N VAL A 140 1.58 13.79 16.16
CA VAL A 140 0.64 14.81 16.62
C VAL A 140 1.27 15.70 17.69
N SER A 141 1.94 15.10 18.68
CA SER A 141 2.62 15.84 19.74
C SER A 141 3.69 16.77 19.16
N ALA A 142 4.50 16.28 18.21
CA ALA A 142 5.49 17.11 17.53
C ALA A 142 4.91 18.25 16.69
N ALA A 143 3.74 18.05 16.06
CA ALA A 143 3.16 19.03 15.13
C ALA A 143 2.24 20.07 15.79
N ARG A 144 1.48 19.68 16.82
CA ARG A 144 0.49 20.55 17.50
C ARG A 144 0.88 20.90 18.93
N GLY A 145 1.77 20.13 19.55
CA GLY A 145 2.02 20.20 20.98
C GLY A 145 0.80 19.77 21.81
N GLY A 146 0.99 19.73 23.12
CA GLY A 146 -0.08 19.45 24.10
C GLY A 146 -0.30 17.97 24.38
N ASP A 147 -0.77 17.70 25.59
CA ASP A 147 -1.09 16.35 26.05
C ASP A 147 -2.51 15.96 25.61
N PHE A 148 -2.67 14.68 25.31
CA PHE A 148 -3.97 14.07 25.03
C PHE A 148 -4.03 12.67 25.60
N GLU A 149 -5.21 12.26 26.02
CA GLU A 149 -5.42 10.99 26.72
C GLU A 149 -5.78 9.86 25.76
N ALA A 150 -6.36 10.22 24.61
CA ALA A 150 -6.74 9.26 23.59
C ALA A 150 -6.62 9.86 22.19
N LEU A 151 -6.43 8.98 21.22
CA LEU A 151 -6.46 9.32 19.81
C LEU A 151 -7.41 8.39 19.06
N GLN A 152 -7.91 8.87 17.93
CA GLN A 152 -8.62 8.08 16.95
C GLN A 152 -8.03 8.34 15.58
N MET A 153 -7.83 7.29 14.80
CA MET A 153 -7.38 7.40 13.42
C MET A 153 -8.49 7.08 12.42
N ARG A 154 -8.36 7.71 11.26
CA ARG A 154 -9.19 7.48 10.08
C ARG A 154 -8.27 7.28 8.89
N VAL A 155 -8.51 6.22 8.15
CA VAL A 155 -7.80 5.92 6.90
C VAL A 155 -8.78 5.99 5.76
N VAL A 156 -8.49 6.82 4.78
CA VAL A 156 -9.23 6.92 3.53
C VAL A 156 -8.37 6.31 2.42
N THR A 157 -8.85 5.23 1.81
CA THR A 157 -8.16 4.51 0.74
C THR A 157 -8.82 4.85 -0.59
N GLN A 158 -8.06 5.42 -1.52
CA GLN A 158 -8.51 5.84 -2.85
C GLN A 158 -7.80 5.02 -3.93
N PRO A 159 -8.51 4.32 -4.80
CA PRO A 159 -7.88 3.59 -5.90
C PRO A 159 -7.16 4.53 -6.88
N ILE A 160 -5.93 4.18 -7.24
CA ILE A 160 -5.14 4.93 -8.22
C ILE A 160 -5.69 4.58 -9.60
N THR A 161 -6.13 5.59 -10.32
CA THR A 161 -6.63 5.43 -11.69
C THR A 161 -5.44 5.17 -12.62
N GLY A 162 -5.48 4.06 -13.37
CA GLY A 162 -4.48 3.76 -14.39
C GLY A 162 -4.43 4.82 -15.50
N PRO A 163 -3.31 4.96 -16.22
CA PRO A 163 -3.17 5.96 -17.28
C PRO A 163 -4.26 5.79 -18.35
N ALA A 164 -4.89 6.90 -18.75
CA ALA A 164 -5.91 6.93 -19.78
C ALA A 164 -5.28 6.53 -21.13
N GLY A 165 -5.44 5.26 -21.53
CA GLY A 165 -4.87 4.73 -22.78
C GLY A 165 -4.44 3.27 -22.74
N ALA A 166 -4.43 2.61 -21.57
CA ALA A 166 -4.28 1.16 -21.51
C ALA A 166 -5.51 0.50 -22.17
N GLU A 167 -5.34 -0.02 -23.39
CA GLU A 167 -6.39 -0.72 -24.13
C GLU A 167 -6.99 -1.85 -23.27
N GLY A 168 -8.30 -1.82 -23.07
CA GLY A 168 -9.06 -2.94 -22.49
C GLY A 168 -9.63 -2.73 -21.07
N SER A 169 -9.36 -1.63 -20.38
CA SER A 169 -10.00 -1.35 -19.09
C SER A 169 -10.39 0.12 -18.99
N ARG A 170 -11.68 0.40 -19.17
CA ARG A 170 -12.25 1.70 -18.80
C ARG A 170 -12.08 1.84 -17.28
N PRO A 171 -11.31 2.82 -16.76
CA PRO A 171 -11.16 2.96 -15.32
C PRO A 171 -12.54 3.30 -14.75
N GLN A 172 -13.19 2.35 -14.08
CA GLN A 172 -14.36 2.67 -13.27
C GLN A 172 -13.86 3.35 -12.00
N PRO A 173 -14.32 4.56 -11.67
CA PRO A 173 -14.01 5.20 -10.40
C PRO A 173 -14.56 4.30 -9.30
N GLN A 174 -13.67 3.64 -8.57
CA GLN A 174 -14.05 2.92 -7.37
C GLN A 174 -14.18 3.94 -6.22
N PRO A 175 -15.26 3.87 -5.42
CA PRO A 175 -15.46 4.79 -4.32
C PRO A 175 -14.34 4.66 -3.29
N ALA A 176 -13.98 5.78 -2.67
CA ALA A 176 -13.00 5.79 -1.58
C ALA A 176 -13.54 5.01 -0.38
N GLU A 177 -12.74 4.10 0.15
CA GLU A 177 -13.07 3.36 1.36
C GLU A 177 -12.60 4.15 2.59
N THR A 178 -13.48 4.36 3.57
CA THR A 178 -13.12 5.05 4.82
C THR A 178 -13.21 4.06 5.99
N ARG A 179 -12.08 3.85 6.67
CA ARG A 179 -12.00 3.04 7.90
C ARG A 179 -11.67 3.93 9.09
N ASN A 180 -12.53 3.92 10.09
CA ASN A 180 -12.28 4.60 11.37
C ASN A 180 -11.87 3.56 12.40
N LEU A 181 -10.67 3.71 12.96
CA LEU A 181 -10.19 2.83 14.01
C LEU A 181 -10.90 3.14 15.34
N PRO A 182 -10.92 2.20 16.30
CA PRO A 182 -11.40 2.47 17.64
C PRO A 182 -10.58 3.57 18.33
N TRP A 183 -11.15 4.15 19.39
CA TRP A 183 -10.42 5.08 20.24
C TRP A 183 -9.36 4.33 21.04
N TRP A 184 -8.13 4.82 20.98
CA TRP A 184 -7.02 4.25 21.71
C TRP A 184 -6.53 5.22 22.78
N LYS A 185 -6.35 4.70 23.99
CA LYS A 185 -5.68 5.44 25.06
C LYS A 185 -4.20 5.55 24.76
N VAL A 186 -3.64 6.72 25.02
CA VAL A 186 -2.24 7.05 24.77
C VAL A 186 -1.54 7.09 26.12
N GLU A 187 -0.47 6.31 26.24
CA GLU A 187 0.37 6.32 27.44
C GLU A 187 1.31 7.53 27.38
N ARG A 188 1.60 8.14 28.53
CA ARG A 188 2.43 9.36 28.59
C ARG A 188 3.84 9.14 28.06
N ASP A 189 4.34 7.92 28.08
CA ASP A 189 5.68 7.56 27.58
C ASP A 189 5.77 7.58 26.04
N ALA A 190 4.64 7.71 25.34
CA ALA A 190 4.54 7.72 23.89
C ALA A 190 4.40 9.12 23.27
N LEU A 191 4.41 10.19 24.09
CA LEU A 191 4.22 11.59 23.67
C LEU A 191 5.53 12.32 23.41
#